data_AF-A0AAV5CE51-F1
#
_entry.id   AF-A0AAV5CE51-F1
#
_cell.length_a   1.000
_cell.length_b   1.000
_cell.length_c   1.000
_cell.angle_alpha   90.00
_cell.angle_beta   90.00
_cell.angle_gamma   90.00
#
_symmetry.space_group_name_H-M   'P 1'
#
loop_
_entity.id
_entity.type
_entity.pdbx_description
1 polymer ?
#
loop_
_entity_poly.entity_id
_entity_poly.type
_entity_poly.pdbx_seq_one_letter_code
_entity_poly.pdbx_strand_id
1 'polypeptide(L)'
;MVLDRPPQDDACVLWAWRKLPGPPFDFRYVTFYAVHPDGYIFVSIGGIVEDATFSISVGENIDESGMIWAQNGEWVLPFTGRVHYDSGLKAWVGFSGDPDKTGYLCACDVASVDSEECPAGKLSKENLLGGGPR
;
A
#
# COMPACT_ATOMS: atom_id res chain seq x y z
N MET A 1 12.68 -47.21 28.42
CA MET A 1 12.86 -45.78 28.10
C MET A 1 12.76 -45.65 26.59
N VAL A 2 11.60 -45.23 26.10
CA VAL A 2 11.45 -44.78 24.71
C VAL A 2 12.05 -43.38 24.70
N LEU A 3 13.14 -43.16 23.96
CA LEU A 3 13.58 -41.80 23.69
C LEU A 3 12.58 -41.24 22.67
N ASP A 4 11.67 -40.39 23.12
CA ASP A 4 10.88 -39.57 22.22
C ASP A 4 11.85 -38.78 21.34
N ARG A 5 11.69 -38.94 20.02
CA ARG A 5 12.36 -38.09 19.04
C ARG A 5 11.80 -36.67 19.25
N PRO A 6 12.65 -35.65 19.45
CA PRO A 6 12.15 -34.28 19.56
C PRO A 6 11.43 -33.91 18.25
N PRO A 7 10.37 -33.08 18.31
CA PRO A 7 9.76 -32.54 17.11
C PRO A 7 10.84 -31.87 16.25
N GLN A 8 10.87 -32.20 14.96
CA GLN A 8 11.68 -31.51 13.97
C GLN A 8 11.04 -30.12 13.77
N ASP A 9 11.32 -29.22 14.70
CA ASP A 9 11.06 -27.81 14.53
C ASP A 9 12.26 -27.13 13.88
N ASP A 10 11.94 -26.08 13.12
CA ASP A 10 12.81 -24.98 12.74
C ASP A 10 13.69 -25.20 11.51
N ALA A 11 13.04 -25.31 10.35
CA ALA A 11 13.63 -24.73 9.14
C ALA A 11 13.91 -23.24 9.44
N CYS A 12 15.18 -22.89 9.60
CA CYS A 12 15.61 -21.49 9.70
C CYS A 12 15.11 -20.74 8.46
N VAL A 13 13.99 -20.04 8.61
CA VAL A 13 13.48 -19.14 7.58
C VAL A 13 14.53 -18.05 7.44
N LEU A 14 15.38 -18.15 6.43
CA LEU A 14 16.39 -17.13 6.15
C LEU A 14 15.66 -15.93 5.56
N TRP A 15 15.34 -14.96 6.41
CA TRP A 15 14.81 -13.68 5.99
C TRP A 15 15.88 -12.96 5.17
N ALA A 16 15.60 -12.76 3.89
CA ALA A 16 16.47 -12.05 2.98
C ALA A 16 15.82 -10.74 2.53
N TRP A 17 16.64 -9.69 2.41
CA TRP A 17 16.23 -8.48 1.72
C TRP A 17 16.30 -8.71 0.22
N ARG A 18 15.28 -8.26 -0.50
CA ARG A 18 15.26 -8.25 -1.96
C ARG A 18 15.26 -6.82 -2.45
N LYS A 19 16.16 -6.49 -3.36
CA LYS A 19 16.26 -5.14 -3.89
C LYS A 19 15.15 -4.92 -4.92
N LEU A 20 14.41 -3.81 -4.79
CA LEU A 20 13.46 -3.38 -5.82
C LEU A 20 14.18 -2.61 -6.92
N PRO A 21 13.67 -2.65 -8.17
CA PRO A 21 14.12 -1.74 -9.21
C PRO A 21 13.94 -0.28 -8.77
N GLY A 22 14.78 0.60 -9.30
CA GLY A 22 14.68 2.04 -9.04
C GLY A 22 13.28 2.55 -9.39
N PRO A 23 12.59 3.26 -8.48
CA PRO A 23 11.26 3.78 -8.77
C PRO A 23 11.31 4.87 -9.87
N PRO A 24 10.28 4.98 -10.72
CA PRO A 24 10.18 6.01 -11.74
C PRO A 24 9.75 7.38 -11.17
N PHE A 25 9.94 7.59 -9.87
CA PHE A 25 9.50 8.77 -9.14
C PHE A 25 10.46 9.11 -8.00
N ASP A 26 10.37 10.34 -7.51
CA ASP A 26 11.14 10.80 -6.36
C ASP A 26 10.39 10.52 -5.05
N PHE A 27 11.03 9.78 -4.15
CA PHE A 27 10.44 9.35 -2.88
C PHE A 27 10.02 10.52 -1.98
N ARG A 28 10.57 11.73 -2.19
CA ARG A 28 10.22 12.93 -1.42
C ARG A 28 8.80 13.41 -1.65
N TYR A 29 8.17 13.01 -2.75
CA TYR A 29 6.80 13.37 -3.11
C TYR A 29 5.80 12.24 -2.85
N VAL A 30 6.23 11.14 -2.22
CA VAL A 30 5.32 10.04 -1.87
C VAL A 30 4.32 10.53 -0.84
N THR A 31 3.05 10.50 -1.22
CA THR A 31 1.92 10.85 -0.35
C THR A 31 1.34 9.60 0.30
N PHE A 32 1.41 8.46 -0.39
CA PHE A 32 0.77 7.21 0.00
C PHE A 32 1.62 6.00 -0.41
N TYR A 33 1.59 4.94 0.40
CA TYR A 33 2.01 3.61 -0.04
C TYR A 33 1.23 2.49 0.65
N ALA A 34 1.02 1.39 -0.06
CA ALA A 34 0.35 0.20 0.44
C ALA A 34 0.99 -1.09 -0.10
N VAL A 35 0.84 -2.16 0.67
CA VAL A 35 1.29 -3.51 0.28
C VAL A 35 0.08 -4.44 0.28
N HIS A 36 -0.24 -5.00 -0.87
CA HIS A 36 -1.29 -5.99 -1.05
C HIS A 36 -0.76 -7.39 -0.67
N PRO A 37 -1.55 -8.22 0.01
CA PRO A 37 -1.17 -9.60 0.34
C PRO A 37 -0.78 -10.45 -0.89
N ASP A 38 -1.38 -10.17 -2.05
CA ASP A 38 -1.08 -10.87 -3.32
C ASP A 38 0.28 -10.48 -3.93
N GLY A 39 1.11 -9.73 -3.19
CA GLY A 39 2.46 -9.37 -3.63
C GLY A 39 2.47 -8.18 -4.58
N TYR A 40 1.62 -7.18 -4.36
CA TYR A 40 1.68 -5.91 -5.07
C TYR A 40 2.01 -4.78 -4.11
N ILE A 41 2.81 -3.83 -4.55
CA ILE A 41 3.05 -2.58 -3.83
C ILE A 41 2.45 -1.45 -4.65
N PHE A 42 1.69 -0.57 -4.01
CA PHE A 42 1.15 0.64 -4.61
C PHE A 42 1.77 1.86 -3.97
N VAL A 43 2.06 2.88 -4.77
CA VAL A 43 2.64 4.15 -4.33
C VAL A 43 1.97 5.29 -5.08
N SER A 44 1.57 6.35 -4.38
CA SER A 44 1.12 7.59 -5.02
C SER A 44 2.11 8.70 -4.69
N ILE A 45 2.35 9.57 -5.68
CA ILE A 45 3.11 10.81 -5.54
C ILE A 45 2.22 11.99 -5.89
N GLY A 46 2.48 13.16 -5.29
CA GLY A 46 1.72 14.36 -5.63
C GLY A 46 2.09 15.59 -4.81
N GLY A 47 1.19 16.58 -4.85
CA GLY A 47 1.30 17.83 -4.10
C GLY A 47 2.05 18.93 -4.85
N ILE A 48 3.39 18.85 -4.89
CA ILE A 48 4.22 19.84 -5.61
C ILE A 48 4.45 19.41 -7.07
N VAL A 49 4.47 18.11 -7.31
CA VAL A 49 4.63 17.48 -8.63
C VAL A 49 3.29 17.05 -9.19
N GLU A 50 3.27 16.68 -10.47
CA GLU A 50 2.10 16.04 -11.09
C GLU A 50 1.72 14.76 -10.33
N ASP A 51 0.41 14.61 -10.12
CA ASP A 51 -0.15 13.48 -9.39
C ASP A 51 0.00 12.20 -10.22
N ALA A 52 0.48 11.14 -9.58
CA ALA A 52 0.57 9.83 -10.21
C ALA A 52 0.49 8.69 -9.19
N THR A 53 -0.09 7.57 -9.60
CA THR A 53 -0.08 6.33 -8.83
C THR A 53 0.62 5.23 -9.61
N PHE A 54 1.51 4.52 -8.94
CA PHE A 54 2.32 3.43 -9.47
C PHE A 54 2.03 2.13 -8.74
N SER A 55 2.21 1.01 -9.43
CA SER A 55 2.24 -0.31 -8.83
C SER A 55 3.46 -1.12 -9.26
N ILE A 56 3.84 -2.10 -8.44
CA ILE A 56 4.85 -3.10 -8.79
C ILE A 56 4.47 -4.45 -8.21
N SER A 57 4.62 -5.51 -9.01
CA SER A 57 4.45 -6.88 -8.56
C SER A 57 5.76 -7.45 -8.01
N VAL A 58 5.69 -7.98 -6.79
CA VAL A 58 6.79 -8.49 -5.98
C VAL A 58 6.48 -9.89 -5.44
N GLY A 59 5.69 -10.68 -6.17
CA GLY A 59 5.39 -12.07 -5.79
C GLY A 59 6.63 -12.95 -5.62
N GLU A 60 6.46 -14.10 -4.95
CA GLU A 60 7.54 -15.08 -4.72
C GLU A 60 8.08 -15.68 -6.02
N ASN A 61 7.23 -15.79 -7.04
CA ASN A 61 7.58 -16.37 -8.34
C ASN A 61 8.15 -15.36 -9.35
N ILE A 62 8.42 -14.12 -8.91
CA ILE A 62 8.94 -13.04 -9.76
C ILE A 62 10.40 -12.78 -9.40
N ASP A 63 11.28 -12.96 -10.39
CA ASP A 63 12.68 -12.58 -10.26
C ASP A 63 12.89 -11.06 -10.40
N GLU A 64 14.11 -10.59 -10.14
CA GLU A 64 14.43 -9.16 -10.19
C GLU A 64 14.18 -8.51 -11.57
N SER A 65 14.23 -9.29 -12.65
CA SER A 65 14.02 -8.80 -14.02
C SER A 65 12.53 -8.64 -14.37
N GLY A 66 11.66 -9.40 -13.71
CA GLY A 66 10.21 -9.30 -13.82
C GLY A 66 9.58 -8.20 -12.96
N MET A 67 10.35 -7.61 -12.04
CA MET A 67 9.88 -6.48 -11.22
C MET A 67 9.92 -5.20 -12.05
N ILE A 68 8.74 -4.74 -12.47
CA ILE A 68 8.58 -3.53 -13.29
C ILE A 68 7.55 -2.63 -12.65
N TRP A 69 7.90 -1.35 -12.50
CA TRP A 69 6.96 -0.32 -12.07
C TRP A 69 6.02 0.04 -13.21
N ALA A 70 4.72 0.00 -12.95
CA ALA A 70 3.67 0.46 -13.85
C ALA A 70 3.03 1.73 -13.29
N GLN A 71 2.77 2.72 -14.15
CA GLN A 71 1.92 3.86 -13.80
C GLN A 71 0.47 3.46 -14.03
N ASN A 72 -0.35 3.49 -12.98
CA ASN A 72 -1.76 3.13 -13.03
C ASN A 72 -2.64 4.33 -13.42
N GLY A 73 -2.14 5.56 -13.27
CA GLY A 73 -2.84 6.76 -13.71
C GLY A 73 -2.25 8.07 -13.18
N GLU A 74 -2.75 9.18 -13.72
CA GLU A 74 -2.41 10.57 -13.36
C GLU A 74 -3.30 11.07 -12.21
N TRP A 75 -3.39 10.29 -11.15
CA TRP A 75 -4.19 10.58 -9.97
C TRP A 75 -3.54 10.01 -8.72
N VAL A 76 -3.88 10.60 -7.57
CA VAL A 76 -3.47 10.12 -6.24
C VAL A 76 -4.63 9.42 -5.54
N LEU A 77 -4.33 8.36 -4.78
CA LEU A 77 -5.32 7.77 -3.89
C LEU A 77 -5.60 8.72 -2.71
N PRO A 78 -6.82 8.71 -2.15
CA PRO A 78 -7.28 9.71 -1.17
C PRO A 78 -6.72 9.48 0.25
N PHE A 79 -5.44 9.17 0.37
CA PHE A 79 -4.79 8.77 1.61
C PHE A 79 -3.52 9.56 1.91
N THR A 80 -3.08 9.47 3.16
CA THR A 80 -1.74 9.89 3.58
C THR A 80 -1.00 8.76 4.29
N GLY A 81 0.29 8.63 3.99
CA GLY A 81 1.19 7.69 4.63
C GLY A 81 0.93 6.23 4.24
N ARG A 82 1.10 5.33 5.22
CA ARG A 82 0.93 3.89 5.00
C ARG A 82 -0.54 3.50 5.11
N VAL A 83 -1.00 2.67 4.19
CA VAL A 83 -2.38 2.19 4.15
C VAL A 83 -2.43 0.67 4.21
N HIS A 84 -3.53 0.17 4.79
CA HIS A 84 -3.75 -1.25 5.00
C HIS A 84 -4.75 -1.81 3.98
N TYR A 85 -4.53 -3.03 3.52
CA TYR A 85 -5.54 -3.78 2.79
C TYR A 85 -6.41 -4.55 3.77
N ASP A 86 -7.71 -4.28 3.80
CA ASP A 86 -8.67 -5.09 4.52
C ASP A 86 -9.32 -6.11 3.58
N SER A 87 -9.07 -7.40 3.84
CA SER A 87 -9.60 -8.49 3.01
C SER A 87 -11.12 -8.69 3.10
N GLY A 88 -11.75 -8.27 4.20
CA GLY A 88 -13.19 -8.35 4.37
C GLY A 88 -13.91 -7.28 3.56
N LEU A 89 -13.34 -6.08 3.48
CA LEU A 89 -13.82 -4.97 2.66
C LEU A 89 -13.33 -5.05 1.22
N LYS A 90 -12.27 -5.83 0.95
CA LYS A 90 -11.53 -5.87 -0.32
C LYS A 90 -11.05 -4.48 -0.75
N ALA A 91 -10.66 -3.68 0.23
CA ALA A 91 -10.41 -2.26 0.06
C ALA A 91 -9.14 -1.82 0.79
N TRP A 92 -8.56 -0.74 0.29
CA TRP A 92 -7.57 0.05 1.01
C TRP A 92 -8.26 0.83 2.13
N VAL A 93 -7.69 0.82 3.34
CA VAL A 93 -8.18 1.55 4.50
C VAL A 93 -7.02 2.29 5.16
N GLY A 94 -7.15 3.61 5.30
CA GLY A 94 -6.09 4.47 5.82
C GLY A 94 -6.60 5.83 6.24
N PHE A 95 -5.69 6.71 6.68
CA PHE A 95 -6.06 8.09 6.99
C PHE A 95 -6.27 8.90 5.71
N SER A 96 -7.23 9.82 5.76
CA SER A 96 -7.50 10.76 4.67
C SER A 96 -6.26 11.57 4.32
N GLY A 97 -5.99 11.70 3.01
CA GLY A 97 -4.98 12.62 2.47
C GLY A 97 -5.44 14.08 2.42
N ASP A 98 -6.74 14.34 2.53
CA ASP A 98 -7.31 15.70 2.54
C ASP A 98 -6.91 16.44 3.83
N PRO A 99 -6.21 17.60 3.73
CA PRO A 99 -5.83 18.42 4.89
C PRO A 99 -7.00 18.81 5.80
N ASP A 100 -8.18 19.08 5.23
CA ASP A 100 -9.38 19.47 5.97
C ASP A 100 -10.07 18.29 6.66
N LYS A 101 -9.66 17.06 6.32
CA LYS A 101 -10.14 15.79 6.91
C LYS A 101 -9.05 15.05 7.67
N THR A 102 -8.10 15.80 8.23
CA THR A 102 -7.09 15.22 9.12
C THR A 102 -7.74 14.44 10.28
N GLY A 103 -7.35 13.18 10.42
CA GLY A 103 -7.84 12.26 11.47
C GLY A 103 -9.08 11.46 11.12
N TYR A 104 -9.65 11.64 9.93
CA TYR A 104 -10.68 10.76 9.40
C TYR A 104 -10.05 9.55 8.69
N LEU A 105 -10.73 8.41 8.73
CA LEU A 105 -10.38 7.27 7.90
C LEU A 105 -11.04 7.41 6.53
N CYS A 106 -10.35 6.95 5.51
CA CYS A 106 -10.85 6.76 4.16
C CYS A 106 -10.75 5.27 3.82
N ALA A 107 -11.62 4.81 2.93
CA ALA A 107 -11.49 3.52 2.27
C ALA A 107 -11.84 3.61 0.79
N CYS A 108 -11.09 2.93 -0.08
CA CYS A 108 -11.41 2.82 -1.49
C CYS A 108 -11.05 1.42 -2.01
N ASP A 109 -11.65 1.02 -3.12
CA ASP A 109 -11.33 -0.25 -3.77
C ASP A 109 -9.88 -0.24 -4.29
N VAL A 110 -9.33 -1.43 -4.53
CA VAL A 110 -8.02 -1.56 -5.18
C VAL A 110 -8.14 -1.06 -6.62
N ALA A 111 -7.21 -0.20 -7.03
CA ALA A 111 -7.17 0.28 -8.40
C ALA A 111 -7.06 -0.90 -9.39
N SER A 112 -7.97 -0.92 -10.36
CA SER A 112 -7.88 -1.85 -11.48
C SER A 112 -6.79 -1.38 -12.43
N VAL A 113 -5.97 -2.31 -12.92
CA VAL A 113 -4.95 -2.01 -13.94
C VAL A 113 -5.59 -1.56 -15.27
N ASP A 114 -6.85 -1.94 -15.50
CA ASP A 114 -7.58 -1.64 -16.74
C ASP A 114 -8.43 -0.35 -16.65
N SER A 115 -8.36 0.39 -15.54
CA SER A 115 -9.16 1.60 -15.33
C SER A 115 -8.25 2.80 -15.14
N GLU A 116 -8.45 3.82 -15.98
CA GLU A 116 -7.75 5.10 -15.84
C GLU A 116 -8.37 6.00 -14.76
N GLU A 117 -9.49 5.59 -14.15
CA GLU A 117 -10.19 6.37 -13.14
C GLU A 117 -9.67 6.08 -11.73
N CYS A 118 -9.53 7.14 -10.92
CA CYS A 118 -9.17 7.01 -9.52
C CYS A 118 -10.30 6.29 -8.75
N PRO A 119 -9.99 5.25 -7.94
CA PRO A 119 -10.98 4.58 -7.11
C PRO A 119 -11.73 5.55 -6.19
N ALA A 120 -13.06 5.46 -6.18
CA ALA A 120 -13.90 6.31 -5.35
C ALA A 120 -13.70 6.01 -3.86
N GLY A 121 -13.25 7.03 -3.11
CA GLY A 121 -13.06 6.96 -1.66
C GLY A 121 -14.34 7.15 -0.86
N LYS A 122 -14.46 6.45 0.27
CA LYS A 122 -15.48 6.63 1.30
C LYS A 122 -14.81 7.10 2.58
N LEU A 123 -15.31 8.20 3.14
CA LEU A 123 -14.78 8.78 4.37
C LEU A 123 -15.58 8.29 5.59
N SER A 124 -14.91 8.08 6.72
CA SER A 124 -15.55 7.81 8.02
C SER A 124 -16.34 9.02 8.50
N LYS A 125 -17.30 8.80 9.40
CA LYS A 125 -18.08 9.89 10.02
C LYS A 125 -17.34 10.51 11.21
N GLU A 126 -16.55 9.68 11.88
CA GLU A 126 -15.79 10.02 13.07
C GLU A 126 -14.37 10.48 12.72
N ASN A 127 -13.89 11.44 13.49
CA ASN A 127 -12.49 11.85 13.53
C ASN A 127 -11.81 11.13 14.70
N LEU A 128 -10.81 10.29 14.39
CA LEU A 128 -10.09 9.49 15.38
C LEU A 128 -9.02 10.27 16.13
N LEU A 129 -8.58 11.41 15.61
CA LEU A 129 -7.59 12.29 16.25
C LEU A 129 -8.24 13.34 17.15
N GLY A 130 -9.57 13.44 17.12
CA GLY A 130 -10.37 14.30 17.99
C GLY A 130 -10.28 15.78 17.62
N GLY A 131 -11.45 16.42 17.53
CA GLY A 131 -11.58 17.87 17.58
C GLY A 131 -12.22 18.28 18.90
N GLY A 132 -11.42 18.59 19.91
CA GLY A 132 -11.80 19.67 20.83
C GLY A 132 -11.45 21.00 20.16
N PRO A 133 -12.24 22.08 20.33
CA PRO A 133 -11.95 23.36 19.68
C PRO A 133 -10.58 23.88 20.12
N ARG A 134 -9.80 24.40 19.15
CA ARG A 134 -8.60 25.20 19.41
C ARG A 134 -8.98 26.59 19.92
#